data_AF-A0A1M6VZ91-F1
#
_entry.id   AF-A0A1M6VZ91-F1
#
_cell.length_a   1.000
_cell.length_b   1.000
_cell.length_c   1.000
_cell.angle_alpha   90.00
_cell.angle_beta   90.00
_cell.angle_gamma   90.00
#
_symmetry.space_group_name_H-M   'P 1'
#
loop_
_entity.id
_entity.type
_entity.pdbx_description
1 polymer ?
#
loop_
_entity_poly.entity_id
_entity_poly.type
_entity_poly.pdbx_seq_one_letter_code
_entity_poly.pdbx_strand_id
1 'polypeptide(L)'
;MSYIVAGRLDDLPSDIRHHLGVFRHRVFVQRLHWEIPGVSHDATGEWDEFDGGATVHLAALSADEELCGCARLMPTTGPYLLRDVFQELARPDSLPSSPSIWEMSRFAGSGLPDHRTGSMSGMSLFPYAMALALSLGATRVIGVVSRSVARLYRRFGLDLLDIGVGTAPGCTNIVACSIDLAPTTFHKLQCDPVTLLNSITRVGQHQLLGPGMPAHSPPTEANAPSVRPHGDVPLAVCDNSTVHTQATVWTTGP
;
A
#
# COMPACT_ATOMS: atom_id res chain seq x y z
N MET A 1 2.95 7.99 -26.62
CA MET A 1 1.69 7.62 -25.91
C MET A 1 2.03 7.51 -24.42
N SER A 2 1.10 7.80 -23.52
CA SER A 2 1.32 7.54 -22.09
C SER A 2 1.51 6.06 -21.81
N TYR A 3 2.41 5.72 -20.89
CA TYR A 3 2.73 4.33 -20.53
C TYR A 3 2.98 4.19 -19.02
N ILE A 4 2.98 2.96 -18.52
CA ILE A 4 3.19 2.65 -17.11
C ILE A 4 4.38 1.70 -16.98
N VAL A 5 5.31 2.02 -16.09
CA VAL A 5 6.44 1.17 -15.71
C VAL A 5 6.24 0.71 -14.27
N ALA A 6 6.56 -0.55 -13.97
CA ALA A 6 6.52 -1.07 -12.61
C ALA A 6 7.68 -2.01 -12.28
N GLY A 7 8.19 -1.92 -11.05
CA GLY A 7 9.32 -2.71 -10.57
C GLY A 7 9.72 -2.32 -9.14
N ARG A 8 10.74 -2.98 -8.58
CA ARG A 8 11.35 -2.51 -7.33
C ARG A 8 12.20 -1.28 -7.59
N LEU A 9 12.50 -0.51 -6.55
CA LEU A 9 13.24 0.75 -6.69
C LEU A 9 14.61 0.58 -7.37
N ASP A 10 15.31 -0.50 -7.06
CA ASP A 10 16.64 -0.79 -7.64
C ASP A 10 16.57 -1.27 -9.09
N ASP A 11 15.44 -1.88 -9.47
CA ASP A 11 15.17 -2.39 -10.83
C ASP A 11 14.66 -1.31 -11.81
N LEU A 12 14.19 -0.17 -11.28
CA LEU A 12 13.74 0.95 -12.11
C LEU A 12 14.91 1.60 -12.86
N PRO A 13 14.74 1.93 -14.16
CA PRO A 13 15.66 2.81 -14.89
C PRO A 13 15.97 4.09 -14.10
N SER A 14 17.21 4.56 -14.14
CA SER A 14 17.71 5.61 -13.25
C SER A 14 17.02 6.97 -13.47
N ASP A 15 16.62 7.25 -14.70
CA ASP A 15 15.79 8.38 -15.13
C ASP A 15 14.37 8.28 -14.53
N ILE A 16 13.70 7.13 -14.69
CA ILE A 16 12.36 6.89 -14.11
C ILE A 16 12.40 6.98 -12.59
N ARG A 17 13.42 6.39 -11.95
CA ARG A 17 13.64 6.50 -10.50
C ARG A 17 13.82 7.96 -10.08
N HIS A 18 14.65 8.73 -10.78
CA HIS A 18 14.85 10.15 -10.48
C HIS A 18 13.55 10.95 -10.61
N HIS A 19 12.84 10.82 -11.74
CA HIS A 19 11.57 11.52 -11.97
C HIS A 19 10.47 11.08 -10.98
N LEU A 20 10.45 9.82 -10.55
CA LEU A 20 9.53 9.32 -9.52
C LEU A 20 9.78 10.03 -8.18
N GLY A 21 11.03 10.15 -7.75
CA GLY A 21 11.40 10.87 -6.53
C GLY A 21 11.00 12.35 -6.58
N VAL A 22 11.30 13.04 -7.70
CA VAL A 22 10.94 14.44 -7.94
C VAL A 22 9.42 14.66 -7.91
N PHE A 23 8.65 13.78 -8.57
CA PHE A 23 7.19 13.85 -8.59
C PHE A 23 6.60 13.62 -7.19
N ARG A 24 7.09 12.61 -6.47
CA ARG A 24 6.67 12.31 -5.10
C ARG A 24 6.90 13.50 -4.17
N HIS A 25 8.06 14.14 -4.24
CA HIS A 25 8.36 15.34 -3.44
C HIS A 25 7.41 16.49 -3.77
N ARG A 26 7.21 16.79 -5.06
CA ARG A 26 6.28 17.81 -5.55
C ARG A 26 4.84 17.58 -5.07
N VAL A 27 4.39 16.33 -5.04
CA VAL A 27 3.02 15.99 -4.62
C VAL A 27 2.88 15.92 -3.10
N PHE A 28 3.66 15.08 -2.42
CA PHE A 28 3.45 14.77 -1.01
C PHE A 28 4.04 15.84 -0.08
N VAL A 29 5.24 16.35 -0.38
CA VAL A 29 5.89 17.39 0.43
C VAL A 29 5.39 18.78 0.02
N GLN A 30 5.66 19.24 -1.20
CA GLN A 30 5.41 20.64 -1.58
C GLN A 30 3.92 21.00 -1.71
N ARG A 31 3.09 20.10 -2.25
CA ARG A 31 1.66 20.39 -2.48
C ARG A 31 0.77 19.96 -1.31
N LEU A 32 1.00 18.77 -0.75
CA LEU A 32 0.18 18.22 0.33
C LEU A 32 0.72 18.53 1.73
N HIS A 33 1.91 19.12 1.84
CA HIS A 33 2.52 19.54 3.11
C HIS A 33 2.66 18.39 4.12
N TRP A 34 3.00 17.19 3.64
CA TRP A 34 3.29 16.05 4.50
C TRP A 34 4.69 16.18 5.10
N GLU A 35 4.78 16.11 6.42
CA GLU A 35 6.04 15.96 7.15
C GLU A 35 6.45 14.47 7.08
N ILE A 36 7.55 14.19 6.38
CA ILE A 36 8.07 12.83 6.17
C ILE A 36 9.45 12.76 6.83
N PRO A 37 9.69 11.84 7.79
CA PRO A 37 10.98 11.73 8.46
C PRO A 37 12.15 11.58 7.46
N GLY A 38 13.18 12.41 7.62
CA GLY A 38 14.37 12.40 6.75
C GLY A 38 14.21 13.12 5.40
N VAL A 39 13.02 13.63 5.05
CA VAL A 39 12.79 14.36 3.79
C VAL A 39 12.54 15.84 4.06
N SER A 40 13.47 16.70 3.64
CA SER A 40 13.34 18.16 3.79
C SER A 40 12.53 18.80 2.66
N HIS A 41 12.01 20.02 2.90
CA HIS A 41 11.25 20.77 1.90
C HIS A 41 12.10 21.23 0.69
N ASP A 42 13.42 21.31 0.85
CA ASP A 42 14.40 21.62 -0.20
C ASP A 42 15.05 20.37 -0.84
N ALA A 43 14.66 19.16 -0.42
CA ALA A 43 15.13 17.92 -1.04
C ALA A 43 14.72 17.83 -2.52
N THR A 44 15.54 17.13 -3.33
CA THR A 44 15.27 16.91 -4.76
C THR A 44 14.35 15.72 -5.05
N GLY A 45 13.98 14.95 -4.02
CA GLY A 45 13.08 13.81 -4.14
C GLY A 45 12.57 13.35 -2.77
N GLU A 46 11.52 12.53 -2.77
CA GLU A 46 10.89 11.98 -1.57
C GLU A 46 11.02 10.46 -1.56
N TRP A 47 11.74 9.95 -0.56
CA TRP A 47 11.92 8.52 -0.29
C TRP A 47 11.85 8.29 1.23
N ASP A 48 11.27 7.17 1.65
CA ASP A 48 11.19 6.72 3.04
C ASP A 48 11.72 5.28 3.18
N GLU A 49 11.78 4.79 4.42
CA GLU A 49 12.30 3.45 4.74
C GLU A 49 11.52 2.28 4.10
N PHE A 50 10.29 2.51 3.63
CA PHE A 50 9.42 1.50 3.04
C PHE A 50 9.64 1.33 1.52
N ASP A 51 10.52 2.11 0.90
CA ASP A 51 10.70 2.13 -0.55
C ASP A 51 11.56 1.00 -1.12
N GLY A 52 12.33 0.31 -0.27
CA GLY A 52 13.26 -0.76 -0.64
C GLY A 52 12.70 -2.18 -0.54
N GLY A 53 13.61 -3.17 -0.64
CA GLY A 53 13.31 -4.58 -0.42
C GLY A 53 12.34 -5.17 -1.45
N ALA A 54 11.19 -5.65 -0.98
CA ALA A 54 10.17 -6.27 -1.83
C ALA A 54 9.09 -5.29 -2.34
N THR A 55 9.18 -4.01 -1.99
CA THR A 55 8.26 -2.95 -2.42
C THR A 55 8.31 -2.76 -3.93
N VAL A 56 7.12 -2.67 -4.54
CA VAL A 56 6.93 -2.45 -5.98
C VAL A 56 6.34 -1.06 -6.21
N HIS A 57 6.98 -0.28 -7.07
CA HIS A 57 6.52 1.03 -7.50
C HIS A 57 5.81 0.91 -8.84
N LEU A 58 4.76 1.72 -9.05
CA LEU A 58 4.22 2.06 -10.36
C LEU A 58 4.55 3.52 -10.67
N ALA A 59 5.05 3.76 -11.88
CA ALA A 59 5.27 5.07 -12.45
C ALA A 59 4.45 5.21 -13.73
N ALA A 60 3.58 6.21 -13.81
CA ALA A 60 2.83 6.57 -15.01
C ALA A 60 3.48 7.77 -15.69
N LEU A 61 3.81 7.64 -16.97
CA LEU A 61 4.44 8.69 -17.77
C LEU A 61 3.49 9.16 -18.87
N SER A 62 3.55 10.47 -19.17
CA SER A 62 2.76 11.11 -20.23
C SER A 62 3.28 10.72 -21.62
N ALA A 63 2.69 11.31 -22.67
CA ALA A 63 3.25 11.15 -24.01
C ALA A 63 4.59 11.89 -24.21
N ASP A 64 4.89 12.86 -23.33
CA ASP A 64 6.07 13.72 -23.33
C ASP A 64 7.12 13.25 -22.29
N GLU A 65 7.05 11.99 -21.87
CA GLU A 65 7.94 11.34 -20.89
C GLU A 65 7.94 11.97 -19.47
N GLU A 66 7.02 12.89 -19.19
CA GLU A 66 6.83 13.44 -17.85
C GLU A 66 6.06 12.48 -16.93
N LEU A 67 6.53 12.31 -15.70
CA LEU A 67 5.84 11.48 -14.71
C LEU A 67 4.55 12.16 -14.23
N CYS A 68 3.41 11.54 -14.52
CA CYS A 68 2.05 12.05 -14.28
C CYS A 68 1.25 11.22 -13.27
N GLY A 69 1.87 10.20 -12.66
CA GLY A 69 1.27 9.47 -11.56
C GLY A 69 2.21 8.43 -10.95
N CYS A 70 1.94 8.07 -9.71
CA CYS A 70 2.64 6.98 -9.03
C CYS A 70 1.75 6.24 -8.04
N ALA A 71 2.16 5.02 -7.69
CA ALA A 71 1.64 4.26 -6.57
C ALA A 71 2.74 3.34 -6.02
N ARG A 72 2.70 3.04 -4.73
CA ARG A 72 3.62 2.10 -4.06
C ARG A 72 2.83 0.93 -3.50
N LEU A 73 3.30 -0.30 -3.74
CA LEU A 73 2.73 -1.55 -3.25
C LEU A 73 3.75 -2.26 -2.35
N MET A 74 3.40 -2.51 -1.10
CA MET A 74 4.27 -3.11 -0.08
C MET A 74 3.65 -4.44 0.41
N PRO A 75 4.40 -5.56 0.46
CA PRO A 75 3.85 -6.82 0.97
C PRO A 75 3.72 -6.77 2.49
N THR A 76 2.58 -7.17 3.06
CA THR A 76 2.36 -7.08 4.52
C THR A 76 3.25 -8.01 5.36
N THR A 77 3.94 -8.96 4.73
CA THR A 77 5.00 -9.77 5.36
C THR A 77 6.31 -9.02 5.61
N GLY A 78 6.45 -7.79 5.08
CA GLY A 78 7.57 -6.88 5.36
C GLY A 78 7.11 -5.57 6.02
N PRO A 79 7.97 -4.53 6.08
CA PRO A 79 7.62 -3.18 6.53
C PRO A 79 6.41 -2.58 5.78
N TYR A 80 5.45 -1.95 6.49
CA TYR A 80 4.34 -1.21 5.90
C TYR A 80 3.72 -0.18 6.87
N LEU A 81 3.11 0.88 6.33
CA LEU A 81 2.72 2.08 7.08
C LEU A 81 1.64 1.82 8.14
N LEU A 82 0.60 1.03 7.84
CA LEU A 82 -0.48 0.79 8.81
C LEU A 82 0.00 0.07 10.08
N ARG A 83 1.05 -0.76 10.03
CA ARG A 83 1.62 -1.39 11.24
C ARG A 83 2.70 -0.52 11.87
N ASP A 84 3.58 0.06 11.06
CA ASP A 84 4.83 0.65 11.56
C ASP A 84 4.71 2.15 11.85
N VAL A 85 3.67 2.83 11.33
CA VAL A 85 3.44 4.28 11.49
C VAL A 85 2.05 4.62 12.02
N PHE A 86 1.00 3.91 11.58
CA PHE A 86 -0.41 4.25 11.86
C PHE A 86 -1.18 3.14 12.61
N GLN A 87 -0.49 2.39 13.49
CA GLN A 87 -1.05 1.25 14.22
C GLN A 87 -2.32 1.58 15.03
N GLU A 88 -2.46 2.83 15.48
CA GLU A 88 -3.64 3.34 16.20
C GLU A 88 -4.91 3.38 15.34
N LEU A 89 -4.79 3.29 14.01
CA LEU A 89 -5.92 3.16 13.09
C LEU A 89 -6.44 1.72 12.96
N ALA A 90 -5.81 0.73 13.60
CA ALA A 90 -6.20 -0.68 13.57
C ALA A 90 -6.39 -1.24 14.99
N ARG A 91 -6.98 -2.43 15.11
CA ARG A 91 -6.82 -3.23 16.35
C ARG A 91 -5.46 -3.93 16.30
N PRO A 92 -4.72 -4.07 17.42
CA PRO A 92 -3.44 -4.77 17.43
C PRO A 92 -3.49 -6.15 16.75
N ASP A 93 -4.52 -6.94 17.06
CA ASP A 93 -4.74 -8.29 16.51
C ASP A 93 -5.30 -8.33 15.07
N SER A 94 -5.46 -7.16 14.41
CA SER A 94 -6.01 -7.04 13.05
C SER A 94 -4.99 -6.61 11.99
N LEU A 95 -3.76 -6.32 12.38
CA LEU A 95 -2.68 -5.93 11.48
C LEU A 95 -2.20 -7.16 10.68
N PRO A 96 -2.40 -7.18 9.34
CA PRO A 96 -2.08 -8.36 8.55
C PRO A 96 -0.56 -8.62 8.45
N SER A 97 -0.20 -9.89 8.36
CA SER A 97 1.09 -10.35 7.84
C SER A 97 0.81 -11.56 6.96
N SER A 98 0.58 -11.33 5.67
CA SER A 98 0.19 -12.37 4.72
C SER A 98 0.76 -12.11 3.32
N PRO A 99 1.26 -13.13 2.60
CA PRO A 99 1.69 -12.97 1.21
C PRO A 99 0.54 -12.59 0.27
N SER A 100 -0.71 -12.86 0.66
CA SER A 100 -1.91 -12.50 -0.11
C SER A 100 -2.48 -11.12 0.23
N ILE A 101 -1.85 -10.35 1.12
CA ILE A 101 -2.30 -9.00 1.49
C ILE A 101 -1.15 -8.01 1.28
N TRP A 102 -1.43 -6.97 0.50
CA TRP A 102 -0.48 -5.90 0.19
C TRP A 102 -1.04 -4.55 0.66
N GLU A 103 -0.18 -3.63 1.06
CA GLU A 103 -0.56 -2.25 1.33
C GLU A 103 -0.25 -1.37 0.12
N MET A 104 -1.20 -0.50 -0.25
CA MET A 104 -0.95 0.57 -1.22
C MET A 104 -0.78 1.92 -0.52
N SER A 105 0.31 2.62 -0.86
CA SER A 105 0.59 3.99 -0.42
C SER A 105 1.12 4.86 -1.57
N ARG A 106 1.42 6.13 -1.28
CA ARG A 106 1.94 7.13 -2.24
C ARG A 106 1.15 7.16 -3.56
N PHE A 107 -0.17 6.94 -3.50
CA PHE A 107 -1.05 6.99 -4.67
C PHE A 107 -1.33 8.44 -5.07
N ALA A 108 -0.94 8.79 -6.30
CA ALA A 108 -1.23 10.08 -6.91
C ALA A 108 -1.31 9.97 -8.44
N GLY A 109 -2.17 10.78 -9.06
CA GLY A 109 -2.26 10.92 -10.51
C GLY A 109 -2.72 12.32 -10.89
N SER A 110 -2.09 12.93 -11.90
CA SER A 110 -2.41 14.27 -12.40
C SER A 110 -3.24 14.28 -13.68
N GLY A 111 -3.47 13.12 -14.31
CA GLY A 111 -4.40 13.02 -15.46
C GLY A 111 -4.01 11.98 -16.51
N LEU A 112 -3.85 10.70 -16.14
CA LEU A 112 -3.94 9.65 -17.16
C LEU A 112 -5.38 9.63 -17.75
N PRO A 113 -5.56 9.30 -19.04
CA PRO A 113 -6.89 9.06 -19.59
C PRO A 113 -7.59 7.94 -18.80
N ASP A 114 -8.75 8.25 -18.24
CA ASP A 114 -9.63 7.27 -17.60
C ASP A 114 -10.09 6.26 -18.67
N HIS A 115 -9.88 4.98 -18.43
CA HIS A 115 -10.09 3.93 -19.44
C HIS A 115 -11.57 3.74 -19.83
N ARG A 116 -12.51 4.35 -19.09
CA ARG A 116 -13.96 4.27 -19.32
C ARG A 116 -14.47 5.46 -20.12
N THR A 117 -13.89 6.64 -19.89
CA THR A 117 -14.42 7.93 -20.36
C THR A 117 -13.45 8.71 -21.26
N GLY A 118 -12.18 8.34 -21.30
CA GLY A 118 -11.09 9.12 -21.91
C GLY A 118 -10.75 10.42 -21.16
N SER A 119 -11.47 10.74 -20.08
CA SER A 119 -11.29 11.98 -19.32
C SER A 119 -10.04 11.94 -18.44
N MET A 120 -9.42 13.09 -18.21
CA MET A 120 -8.29 13.20 -17.28
C MET A 120 -8.76 12.98 -15.84
N SER A 121 -8.28 11.94 -15.17
CA SER A 121 -8.67 11.61 -13.80
C SER A 121 -7.47 11.17 -12.96
N GLY A 122 -7.42 11.64 -11.71
CA GLY A 122 -6.44 11.17 -10.72
C GLY A 122 -6.66 9.70 -10.32
N MET A 123 -7.83 9.14 -10.62
CA MET A 123 -8.15 7.72 -10.37
C MET A 123 -7.72 6.79 -11.50
N SER A 124 -7.32 7.29 -12.68
CA SER A 124 -7.03 6.44 -13.85
C SER A 124 -5.88 5.45 -13.64
N LEU A 125 -4.95 5.73 -12.72
CA LEU A 125 -3.86 4.81 -12.35
C LEU A 125 -4.32 3.69 -11.38
N PHE A 126 -5.43 3.89 -10.67
CA PHE A 126 -5.88 2.98 -9.61
C PHE A 126 -6.16 1.54 -10.11
N PRO A 127 -6.85 1.31 -11.24
CA PRO A 127 -7.08 -0.04 -11.75
C PRO A 127 -5.79 -0.80 -12.06
N TYR A 128 -4.76 -0.10 -12.57
CA TYR A 128 -3.45 -0.69 -12.86
C TYR A 128 -2.72 -1.12 -11.58
N ALA A 129 -2.80 -0.32 -10.51
CA ALA A 129 -2.25 -0.68 -9.20
C ALA A 129 -2.95 -1.92 -8.62
N MET A 130 -4.29 -2.00 -8.72
CA MET A 130 -5.04 -3.19 -8.28
C MET A 130 -4.73 -4.43 -9.12
N ALA A 131 -4.61 -4.28 -10.44
CA ALA A 131 -4.26 -5.37 -11.34
C ALA A 131 -2.83 -5.87 -11.10
N LEU A 132 -1.88 -4.96 -10.83
CA LEU A 132 -0.50 -5.33 -10.48
C LEU A 132 -0.46 -6.06 -9.14
N ALA A 133 -1.14 -5.56 -8.10
CA ALA A 133 -1.24 -6.24 -6.82
C ALA A 133 -1.81 -7.67 -6.97
N LEU A 134 -2.88 -7.86 -7.75
CA LEU A 134 -3.42 -9.18 -8.07
C LEU A 134 -2.35 -10.09 -8.72
N SER A 135 -1.56 -9.58 -9.66
CA SER A 135 -0.48 -10.35 -10.30
C SER A 135 0.70 -10.70 -9.38
N LEU A 136 0.84 -9.97 -8.25
CA LEU A 136 1.81 -10.24 -7.19
C LEU A 136 1.25 -11.20 -6.13
N GLY A 137 0.07 -11.79 -6.36
CA GLY A 137 -0.58 -12.75 -5.47
C GLY A 137 -1.53 -12.13 -4.44
N ALA A 138 -1.79 -10.82 -4.49
CA ALA A 138 -2.72 -10.18 -3.57
C ALA A 138 -4.16 -10.63 -3.83
N THR A 139 -4.87 -11.03 -2.77
CA THR A 139 -6.34 -11.18 -2.75
C THR A 139 -7.02 -9.97 -2.14
N ARG A 140 -6.27 -9.14 -1.41
CA ARG A 140 -6.74 -7.92 -0.73
C ARG A 140 -5.65 -6.86 -0.76
N VAL A 141 -6.05 -5.61 -0.98
CA VAL A 141 -5.19 -4.43 -0.79
C VAL A 141 -5.70 -3.64 0.41
N ILE A 142 -4.79 -3.30 1.33
CA ILE A 142 -5.04 -2.37 2.44
C ILE A 142 -4.44 -1.00 2.14
N GLY A 143 -4.81 0.03 2.89
CA GLY A 143 -4.13 1.31 2.84
C GLY A 143 -4.68 2.34 3.82
N VAL A 144 -3.83 3.28 4.21
CA VAL A 144 -4.20 4.47 4.96
C VAL A 144 -4.47 5.61 3.98
N VAL A 145 -5.70 6.12 3.97
CA VAL A 145 -6.15 7.16 3.02
C VAL A 145 -6.89 8.27 3.75
N SER A 146 -6.93 9.47 3.17
CA SER A 146 -7.80 10.52 3.72
C SER A 146 -9.27 10.12 3.59
N ARG A 147 -10.13 10.59 4.50
CA ARG A 147 -11.59 10.39 4.46
C ARG A 147 -12.17 10.87 3.12
N SER A 148 -11.59 11.90 2.51
CA SER A 148 -11.98 12.40 1.18
C SER A 148 -11.64 11.42 0.06
N VAL A 149 -10.48 10.76 0.12
CA VAL A 149 -10.10 9.69 -0.83
C VAL A 149 -10.96 8.45 -0.62
N ALA A 150 -11.24 8.05 0.63
CA ALA A 150 -12.17 6.94 0.91
C ALA A 150 -13.58 7.20 0.35
N ARG A 151 -14.11 8.43 0.47
CA ARG A 151 -15.37 8.82 -0.18
C ARG A 151 -15.27 8.79 -1.71
N LEU A 152 -14.13 9.17 -2.29
CA LEU A 152 -13.90 9.09 -3.73
C LEU A 152 -13.94 7.64 -4.22
N TYR A 153 -13.20 6.73 -3.57
CA TYR A 153 -13.18 5.31 -3.96
C TYR A 153 -14.59 4.68 -3.88
N ARG A 154 -15.35 4.97 -2.81
CA ARG A 154 -16.76 4.54 -2.67
C ARG A 154 -17.66 5.12 -3.79
N ARG A 155 -17.43 6.37 -4.22
CA ARG A 155 -18.14 6.97 -5.37
C ARG A 155 -17.80 6.30 -6.71
N PHE A 156 -16.60 5.73 -6.85
CA PHE A 156 -16.22 4.86 -7.97
C PHE A 156 -16.80 3.44 -7.87
N GLY A 157 -17.62 3.14 -6.84
CA GLY A 157 -18.34 1.88 -6.66
C GLY A 157 -17.56 0.79 -5.89
N LEU A 158 -16.36 1.11 -5.38
CA LEU A 158 -15.49 0.17 -4.67
C LEU A 158 -16.04 -0.15 -3.27
N ASP A 159 -16.01 -1.43 -2.90
CA ASP A 159 -16.39 -1.90 -1.56
C ASP A 159 -15.21 -1.70 -0.59
N LEU A 160 -15.15 -0.51 0.01
CA LEU A 160 -14.16 -0.18 1.04
C LEU A 160 -14.64 -0.67 2.41
N LEU A 161 -13.98 -1.71 2.91
CA LEU A 161 -14.13 -2.20 4.28
C LEU A 161 -13.19 -1.43 5.20
N ASP A 162 -13.72 -0.74 6.21
CA ASP A 162 -12.88 -0.04 7.20
C ASP A 162 -12.21 -1.09 8.12
N ILE A 163 -10.88 -0.99 8.31
CA ILE A 163 -10.08 -1.92 9.14
C ILE A 163 -10.14 -1.51 10.62
N GLY A 164 -10.32 -0.21 10.88
CA GLY A 164 -10.11 0.39 12.18
C GLY A 164 -11.22 0.15 13.20
N VAL A 165 -10.89 0.48 14.45
CA VAL A 165 -11.89 0.64 15.52
C VAL A 165 -12.81 1.79 15.14
N GLY A 166 -14.12 1.61 15.35
CA GLY A 166 -15.14 2.61 15.04
C GLY A 166 -14.77 3.99 15.57
N THR A 167 -15.01 5.02 14.75
CA THR A 167 -14.43 6.36 14.87
C THR A 167 -14.38 6.92 16.29
N ALA A 168 -13.18 6.98 16.87
CA ALA A 168 -12.91 7.84 18.01
C ALA A 168 -13.12 9.32 17.60
N PRO A 169 -13.87 10.14 18.35
CA PRO A 169 -14.03 11.55 18.05
C PRO A 169 -12.76 12.33 18.43
N GLY A 170 -11.82 12.49 17.49
CA GLY A 170 -10.56 13.19 17.76
C GLY A 170 -9.59 13.24 16.57
N CYS A 171 -9.80 14.21 15.69
CA CYS A 171 -8.77 14.79 14.80
C CYS A 171 -7.89 13.86 13.92
N THR A 172 -8.38 12.73 13.40
CA THR A 172 -7.75 12.05 12.25
C THR A 172 -8.61 12.15 10.98
N ASN A 173 -8.11 12.91 9.99
CA ASN A 173 -8.70 13.02 8.65
C ASN A 173 -8.34 11.82 7.75
N ILE A 174 -7.68 10.80 8.31
CA ILE A 174 -7.28 9.55 7.67
C ILE A 174 -8.07 8.36 8.24
N VAL A 175 -8.15 7.29 7.46
CA VAL A 175 -8.77 6.01 7.82
C VAL A 175 -7.97 4.87 7.21
N ALA A 176 -7.89 3.75 7.93
CA ALA A 176 -7.39 2.47 7.41
C ALA A 176 -8.54 1.70 6.75
N CYS A 177 -8.41 1.37 5.47
CA CYS A 177 -9.41 0.62 4.72
C CYS A 177 -8.78 -0.51 3.89
N SER A 178 -9.61 -1.48 3.52
CA SER A 178 -9.26 -2.59 2.64
C SER A 178 -10.24 -2.75 1.47
N ILE A 179 -9.73 -3.32 0.39
CA ILE A 179 -10.46 -3.62 -0.85
C ILE A 179 -10.09 -5.05 -1.26
N ASP A 180 -11.09 -5.89 -1.48
CA ASP A 180 -10.90 -7.24 -1.99
C ASP A 180 -10.70 -7.24 -3.51
N LEU A 181 -9.72 -7.99 -4.00
CA LEU A 181 -9.39 -8.11 -5.42
C LEU A 181 -10.19 -9.24 -6.08
N ALA A 182 -11.51 -9.16 -5.95
CA ALA A 182 -12.45 -10.08 -6.59
C ALA A 182 -12.79 -9.63 -8.04
N PRO A 183 -13.29 -10.53 -8.91
CA PRO A 183 -13.77 -10.16 -10.26
C PRO A 183 -14.83 -9.04 -10.25
N THR A 184 -15.64 -8.96 -9.18
CA THR A 184 -16.62 -7.89 -8.96
C THR A 184 -15.97 -6.50 -8.85
N THR A 185 -14.77 -6.40 -8.28
CA THR A 185 -14.01 -5.15 -8.13
C THR A 185 -13.59 -4.62 -9.51
N PHE A 186 -13.05 -5.49 -10.37
CA PHE A 186 -12.67 -5.11 -11.74
C PHE A 186 -13.88 -4.82 -12.63
N HIS A 187 -14.99 -5.56 -12.46
CA HIS A 187 -16.26 -5.23 -13.11
C HIS A 187 -16.80 -3.84 -12.71
N LYS A 188 -16.71 -3.47 -11.42
CA LYS A 188 -17.09 -2.13 -10.92
C LYS A 188 -16.18 -1.02 -11.46
N LEU A 189 -14.88 -1.30 -11.58
CA LEU A 189 -13.92 -0.44 -12.25
C LEU A 189 -14.10 -0.42 -13.78
N GLN A 190 -14.92 -1.32 -14.35
CA GLN A 190 -15.14 -1.48 -15.80
C GLN A 190 -13.84 -1.71 -16.58
N CYS A 191 -13.00 -2.61 -16.07
CA CYS A 191 -11.74 -3.02 -16.72
C CYS A 191 -11.52 -4.53 -16.63
N ASP A 192 -10.67 -5.04 -17.53
CA ASP A 192 -10.11 -6.39 -17.43
C ASP A 192 -8.69 -6.33 -16.85
N PRO A 193 -8.40 -7.04 -15.74
CA PRO A 193 -7.07 -6.99 -15.12
C PRO A 193 -5.97 -7.53 -16.03
N VAL A 194 -6.23 -8.52 -16.90
CA VAL A 194 -5.21 -9.07 -17.79
C VAL A 194 -4.78 -8.04 -18.84
N THR A 195 -5.74 -7.34 -19.44
CA THR A 195 -5.51 -6.24 -20.38
C THR A 195 -4.71 -5.10 -19.73
N LEU A 196 -5.09 -4.68 -18.51
CA LEU A 196 -4.33 -3.67 -17.76
C LEU A 196 -2.89 -4.12 -17.53
N LEU A 197 -2.68 -5.36 -17.06
CA LEU A 197 -1.36 -5.92 -16.80
C LEU A 197 -0.46 -6.00 -18.03
N ASN A 198 -1.02 -6.32 -19.20
CA ASN A 198 -0.27 -6.40 -20.46
C ASN A 198 0.22 -5.03 -20.96
N SER A 199 -0.36 -3.93 -20.45
CA SER A 199 0.08 -2.55 -20.74
C SER A 199 1.05 -1.96 -19.72
N ILE A 200 1.42 -2.72 -18.67
CA ILE A 200 2.44 -2.32 -17.69
C ILE A 200 3.79 -2.91 -18.11
N THR A 201 4.76 -2.05 -18.44
CA THR A 201 6.16 -2.46 -18.64
C THR A 201 6.76 -2.84 -17.30
N ARG A 202 7.03 -4.14 -17.09
CA ARG A 202 7.61 -4.64 -15.84
C ARG A 202 9.12 -4.76 -15.95
N VAL A 203 9.83 -4.22 -14.97
CA VAL A 203 11.30 -4.30 -14.85
C VAL A 203 11.68 -5.14 -13.62
N GLY A 204 12.89 -5.71 -13.62
CA GLY A 204 13.38 -6.54 -12.50
C GLY A 204 12.78 -7.95 -12.36
N GLN A 205 11.70 -8.26 -13.08
CA GLN A 205 11.02 -9.57 -12.97
C GLN A 205 11.79 -10.69 -13.68
N HIS A 206 12.86 -11.18 -13.05
CA HIS A 206 13.29 -12.57 -13.23
C HIS A 206 12.23 -13.47 -12.57
N GLN A 207 11.30 -13.97 -13.40
CA GLN A 207 10.29 -15.00 -13.13
C GLN A 207 9.84 -15.16 -11.66
N LEU A 208 8.69 -14.57 -11.32
CA LEU A 208 7.81 -15.21 -10.34
C LEU A 208 7.39 -16.56 -10.93
N LEU A 209 8.09 -17.62 -10.53
CA LEU A 209 7.69 -18.99 -10.81
C LEU A 209 6.25 -19.19 -10.33
N GLY A 210 5.39 -19.68 -11.22
CA GLY A 210 4.00 -19.98 -10.90
C GLY A 210 3.88 -21.04 -9.80
N PRO A 211 2.67 -21.29 -9.27
CA PRO A 211 2.46 -22.24 -8.19
C PRO A 211 2.92 -23.63 -8.61
N GLY A 212 4.08 -24.05 -8.10
CA GLY A 212 4.58 -25.40 -8.27
C GLY A 212 3.62 -26.37 -7.61
N MET A 213 2.96 -27.19 -8.44
CA MET A 213 2.17 -28.34 -7.99
C MET A 213 2.99 -29.15 -6.97
N PRO A 214 2.54 -29.28 -5.69
CA PRO A 214 3.24 -30.13 -4.75
C PRO A 214 3.06 -31.59 -5.19
N ALA A 215 4.18 -32.28 -5.38
CA ALA A 215 4.16 -33.73 -5.60
C ALA A 215 3.64 -34.42 -4.33
N HIS A 216 2.49 -35.10 -4.45
CA HIS A 216 1.95 -35.91 -3.36
C HIS A 216 2.88 -37.09 -3.03
N SER A 217 3.15 -37.28 -1.75
CA SER A 217 3.51 -38.57 -1.15
C SER A 217 2.77 -38.71 0.21
N PRO A 218 2.27 -39.90 0.57
CA PRO A 218 1.40 -40.13 1.73
C PRO A 218 2.15 -40.22 3.08
N PRO A 219 1.44 -40.21 4.23
CA PRO A 219 2.03 -39.94 5.54
C PRO A 219 2.56 -41.19 6.27
N THR A 220 3.42 -40.94 7.28
CA THR A 220 3.82 -41.92 8.31
C THR A 220 3.36 -41.43 9.68
N GLU A 221 2.83 -42.33 10.50
CA GLU A 221 2.19 -42.04 11.80
C GLU A 221 3.16 -42.00 13.01
N ALA A 222 2.58 -41.65 14.17
CA ALA A 222 3.10 -41.76 15.55
C ALA A 222 4.12 -40.67 16.00
N ASN A 223 4.08 -40.16 17.24
CA ASN A 223 3.19 -40.44 18.39
C ASN A 223 3.11 -39.21 19.35
N ALA A 224 2.05 -39.10 20.16
CA ALA A 224 1.93 -38.09 21.24
C ALA A 224 2.45 -38.63 22.59
N PRO A 225 2.66 -37.78 23.63
CA PRO A 225 1.61 -37.69 24.68
C PRO A 225 1.48 -36.35 25.49
N SER A 226 0.29 -36.14 26.08
CA SER A 226 -0.11 -35.41 27.33
C SER A 226 0.54 -34.05 27.77
N VAL A 227 -0.17 -32.94 28.09
CA VAL A 227 -1.27 -32.66 29.09
C VAL A 227 -0.75 -32.72 30.56
N ARG A 228 -0.92 -31.78 31.51
CA ARG A 228 -1.59 -30.44 31.75
C ARG A 228 -1.08 -29.88 33.14
N PRO A 229 -1.65 -28.87 33.87
CA PRO A 229 -2.26 -27.53 33.60
C PRO A 229 -1.78 -26.40 34.59
N HIS A 230 -2.60 -25.34 34.79
CA HIS A 230 -2.59 -24.22 35.79
C HIS A 230 -2.19 -22.83 35.22
N GLY A 231 -2.86 -21.70 35.55
CA GLY A 231 -4.02 -21.45 36.45
C GLY A 231 -4.67 -20.06 36.22
N ASP A 232 -5.68 -19.71 37.03
CA ASP A 232 -6.65 -18.61 36.81
C ASP A 232 -6.21 -17.17 37.25
N VAL A 233 -6.62 -16.14 36.47
CA VAL A 233 -7.49 -14.94 36.78
C VAL A 233 -7.15 -14.09 38.04
N PRO A 234 -7.15 -12.71 38.05
CA PRO A 234 -8.25 -11.80 37.61
C PRO A 234 -7.90 -10.45 36.92
N LEU A 235 -8.98 -9.70 36.63
CA LEU A 235 -9.11 -8.44 35.87
C LEU A 235 -8.85 -7.12 36.66
N ALA A 236 -8.47 -6.10 35.87
CA ALA A 236 -8.84 -4.66 35.93
C ALA A 236 -8.39 -3.75 37.10
N VAL A 237 -7.94 -2.54 36.73
CA VAL A 237 -8.56 -1.21 37.04
C VAL A 237 -7.97 -0.18 36.05
N CYS A 238 -8.77 0.82 35.65
CA CYS A 238 -8.32 1.95 34.81
C CYS A 238 -7.81 3.10 35.68
N ASP A 239 -6.84 3.87 35.19
CA ASP A 239 -6.58 5.21 35.71
C ASP A 239 -6.35 6.22 34.58
N ASN A 240 -6.80 7.45 34.79
CA ASN A 240 -7.11 8.39 33.71
C ASN A 240 -6.18 9.60 33.80
N SER A 241 -5.22 9.74 32.88
CA SER A 241 -4.28 10.87 32.88
C SER A 241 -3.87 11.34 31.49
N THR A 242 -4.12 12.62 31.25
CA THR A 242 -3.86 13.37 30.01
C THR A 242 -2.38 13.44 29.66
N VAL A 243 -1.99 13.13 28.42
CA VAL A 243 -0.64 13.42 27.90
C VAL A 243 -0.74 14.01 26.49
N HIS A 244 -0.22 15.23 26.33
CA HIS A 244 0.13 15.79 25.02
C HIS A 244 1.46 15.18 24.56
N THR A 245 1.49 14.50 23.41
CA THR A 245 2.74 13.97 22.85
C THR A 245 3.39 15.00 21.92
N GLN A 246 4.34 15.78 22.46
CA GLN A 246 5.42 16.33 21.63
C GLN A 246 6.49 15.26 21.47
N ALA A 247 6.92 14.99 20.24
CA ALA A 247 8.03 14.09 19.97
C ALA A 247 9.36 14.85 20.11
N THR A 248 10.08 14.64 21.21
CA THR A 248 11.41 15.22 21.43
C THR A 248 12.48 14.41 20.70
N VAL A 249 13.24 15.08 19.84
CA VAL A 249 14.38 14.51 19.12
C VAL A 249 15.58 14.35 20.08
N TRP A 250 16.16 13.15 20.13
CA TRP A 250 17.44 12.91 20.81
C TRP A 250 18.59 12.91 19.79
N THR A 251 19.39 13.98 19.80
CA THR A 251 20.68 14.01 19.09
C THR A 251 21.80 13.61 20.05
N THR A 252 22.51 12.51 19.78
CA THR A 252 23.74 12.14 20.49
C THR A 252 24.97 12.47 19.65
N GLY A 253 25.75 13.44 20.10
CA GLY A 253 27.19 13.57 19.81
C GLY A 253 28.02 12.96 20.95
N PRO A 254 29.34 12.75 20.74
CA PRO A 254 30.19 11.96 21.64
C PRO A 254 30.49 12.62 22.99
#